data_AF-A0A7J9RLZ8-F1
#
_entry.id   AF-A0A7J9RLZ8-F1
#
_cell.length_a   1.000
_cell.length_b   1.000
_cell.length_c   1.000
_cell.angle_alpha   90.00
_cell.angle_beta   90.00
_cell.angle_gamma   90.00
#
_symmetry.space_group_name_H-M   'P 1'
#
loop_
_entity.id
_entity.type
_entity.pdbx_description
1 polymer ?
#
loop_
_entity_poly.entity_id
_entity_poly.type
_entity_poly.pdbx_seq_one_letter_code
_entity_poly.pdbx_strand_id
1 'polypeptide(L)' 'MIVDVEFLLGNFSYWICMILILIGLYVMIAKENLIKKIMGLNIVHTSVFL' A
#
# COMPACT_ATOMS: atom_id res chain seq x y z
N MET A 1 -28.49 10.21 -12.11
CA MET A 1 -27.99 8.94 -12.68
C MET A 1 -26.56 8.81 -12.24
N ILE A 2 -26.34 7.92 -11.27
CA ILE A 2 -25.10 7.37 -10.71
C ILE A 2 -23.81 7.97 -11.30
N VAL A 3 -23.31 9.03 -10.68
CA VAL A 3 -21.92 9.50 -10.84
C VAL A 3 -21.34 9.59 -9.43
N ASP A 4 -20.03 9.44 -9.31
CA ASP A 4 -19.17 9.88 -8.19
C ASP A 4 -18.74 8.85 -7.14
N VAL A 5 -19.30 7.63 -7.05
CA VAL A 5 -18.75 6.61 -6.13
C VAL A 5 -17.41 6.08 -6.66
N GLU A 6 -17.26 5.92 -7.98
CA GLU A 6 -16.00 5.48 -8.61
C GLU A 6 -14.89 6.55 -8.57
N PHE A 7 -15.25 7.84 -8.63
CA PHE A 7 -14.28 8.94 -8.57
C PHE A 7 -13.76 9.15 -7.13
N LEU A 8 -14.65 9.04 -6.13
CA LEU A 8 -14.26 9.04 -4.71
C LEU A 8 -13.46 7.80 -4.35
N LEU A 9 -13.86 6.59 -4.79
CA LEU A 9 -13.05 5.37 -4.58
C LEU A 9 -11.70 5.46 -5.28
N GLY A 10 -11.62 6.05 -6.48
CA GLY A 10 -10.36 6.24 -7.20
C GLY A 10 -9.34 7.07 -6.42
N ASN A 11 -9.76 8.21 -5.85
CA ASN A 11 -8.88 9.04 -5.02
C ASN A 11 -8.60 8.42 -3.64
N PHE A 12 -9.57 7.72 -3.03
CA PHE A 12 -9.40 7.07 -1.73
C PHE A 12 -8.46 5.86 -1.80
N SER A 13 -8.57 5.01 -2.83
CA SER A 13 -7.60 3.94 -3.11
C SER A 13 -6.21 4.51 -3.34
N TYR A 14 -6.09 5.62 -4.07
CA TYR A 14 -4.79 6.26 -4.30
C TYR A 14 -4.11 6.73 -3.00
N TRP A 15 -4.88 7.34 -2.10
CA TRP A 15 -4.38 7.76 -0.78
C TRP A 15 -4.04 6.56 0.10
N ILE A 16 -4.86 5.49 0.08
CA ILE A 16 -4.58 4.25 0.81
C ILE A 16 -3.28 3.63 0.31
N CYS A 17 -3.07 3.52 -1.01
CA CYS A 17 -1.87 2.93 -1.61
C CYS A 17 -0.61 3.73 -1.28
N MET A 18 -0.70 5.07 -1.24
CA MET A 18 0.45 5.91 -0.87
C MET A 18 0.89 5.65 0.59
N ILE A 19 -0.05 5.56 1.53
CA ILE A 19 0.24 5.23 2.93
C ILE A 19 0.73 3.78 3.07
N LEU A 20 0.16 2.85 2.32
CA LEU A 20 0.52 1.43 2.35
C LEU A 20 1.97 1.20 1.88
N ILE A 21 2.40 1.91 0.82
CA ILE A 21 3.78 1.90 0.32
C ILE A 21 4.76 2.46 1.35
N LEU A 22 4.41 3.57 2.01
CA LEU A 22 5.24 4.16 3.08
C LEU A 22 5.43 3.19 4.26
N ILE A 23 4.36 2.51 4.68
CA ILE A 23 4.41 1.51 5.75
C ILE A 23 5.22 0.29 5.33
N GLY A 24 5.02 -0.22 4.10
CA GLY A 24 5.77 -1.35 3.57
C GLY A 24 7.28 -1.10 3.53
N LEU A 25 7.68 0.11 3.12
CA LEU A 25 9.08 0.52 3.09
C LEU A 25 9.66 0.71 4.51
N TYR A 26 8.89 1.28 5.43
CA TYR A 26 9.31 1.42 6.84
C TYR A 26 9.60 0.06 7.48
N VAL A 27 8.75 -0.94 7.24
CA VAL A 27 8.95 -2.31 7.75
C VAL A 27 10.18 -2.98 7.12
N MET A 28 10.46 -2.72 5.84
CA MET A 28 11.67 -3.21 5.18
C MET A 28 12.96 -2.62 5.79
N ILE A 29 12.97 -1.34 6.14
CA ILE A 29 14.17 -0.66 6.65
C ILE A 29 14.39 -0.92 8.15
N ALA A 30 13.32 -0.91 8.96
CA ALA A 30 13.41 -0.94 10.42
C ALA A 30 13.72 -2.32 11.03
N LYS A 31 13.76 -3.40 10.24
CA LYS A 31 13.99 -4.76 10.74
C LYS A 31 15.21 -5.40 10.07
N GLU A 32 16.16 -5.82 10.89
CA GLU A 32 17.35 -6.58 10.48
C GLU A 32 17.01 -8.02 10.08
N ASN A 33 15.84 -8.51 10.50
CA ASN A 33 15.41 -9.88 10.28
C ASN A 33 14.77 -10.07 8.89
N LEU A 34 15.35 -10.92 8.06
CA LEU A 34 15.01 -11.08 6.64
C LEU A 34 13.54 -11.47 6.39
N ILE A 35 12.94 -12.25 7.30
CA ILE A 35 11.53 -12.66 7.23
C ILE A 35 10.58 -11.45 7.29
N LYS A 36 10.90 -10.45 8.11
CA LYS A 36 10.09 -9.22 8.23
C LYS A 36 10.26 -8.32 7.01
N LYS A 37 11.42 -8.34 6.35
CA LYS A 37 11.64 -7.69 5.04
C LYS A 37 10.78 -8.32 3.94
N ILE A 38 10.66 -9.64 3.90
CA ILE A 38 9.83 -10.36 2.90
C ILE A 38 8.35 -10.04 3.10
N MET A 39 7.87 -9.98 4.35
CA MET A 39 6.50 -9.52 4.63
C MET A 39 6.27 -8.07 4.18
N GLY A 40 7.23 -7.16 4.42
CA GLY A 40 7.17 -5.79 3.92
C GLY A 40 7.13 -5.71 2.40
N LEU A 41 7.91 -6.54 1.71
CA LEU A 41 7.90 -6.64 0.25
C LEU A 41 6.54 -7.11 -0.29
N ASN A 42 5.89 -8.06 0.38
CA ASN A 42 4.56 -8.55 0.00
C ASN A 42 3.50 -7.45 0.11
N ILE A 43 3.58 -6.62 1.16
CA ILE A 43 2.70 -5.45 1.34
C ILE A 43 2.92 -4.43 0.21
N VAL A 44 4.17 -4.14 -0.16
CA VAL A 44 4.47 -3.21 -1.28
C VAL A 44 3.88 -3.73 -2.59
N HIS A 45 3.96 -5.03 -2.86
CA HIS A 45 3.41 -5.59 -4.09
C HIS A 45 1.87 -5.53 -4.14
N THR A 46 1.19 -5.85 -3.05
CA THR A 46 -0.27 -5.72 -2.95
C THR A 46 -0.72 -4.26 -3.06
N SER A 47 0.06 -3.31 -2.54
CA SER A 47 -0.22 -1.86 -2.65
C SER A 47 -0.12 -1.34 -4.08
N VAL A 48 0.66 -1.98 -4.95
CA VAL A 48 0.84 -1.56 -6.35
C VAL A 48 -0.22 -2.19 -7.26
N PHE A 49 -0.81 -3.32 -6.85
CA PHE A 49 -1.84 -4.02 -7.62
C PHE A 49 -3.26 -3.50 -7.35
N LEU A 50 -3.42 -2.68 -6.31
CA LEU A 50 -4.68 -2.07 -5.86
C LEU A 50 -4.77 -0.62 -6.36
#